data_AF-A0AAW4BML0-F1
#
_entry.id   AF-A0AAW4BML0-F1
#
_cell.length_a   1.000
_cell.length_b   1.000
_cell.length_c   1.000
_cell.angle_alpha   90.00
_cell.angle_beta   90.00
_cell.angle_gamma   90.00
#
_symmetry.space_group_name_H-M   'P 1'
#
loop_
_entity.id
_entity.type
_entity.pdbx_description
1 polymer ?
#
loop_
_entity_poly.entity_id
_entity_poly.type
_entity_poly.pdbx_seq_one_letter_code
_entity_poly.pdbx_strand_id
1 'polypeptide(L)'
;HEKISMGRYIKIKPERGMTLDQARKEAGRYRSWLENGKNPKVELDIEKRAQDEAKTFDDAFISFDEKRLSKQLRGDQSRTIYNRDIKPILGNIK
;
A
#
# COMPACT_ATOMS: atom_id res chain seq x y z
N HIS A 1 26.48 7.56 4.89
CA HIS A 1 25.19 8.10 4.40
C HIS A 1 24.21 6.96 4.20
N GLU A 2 23.13 6.91 4.97
CA GLU A 2 22.04 5.98 4.71
C GLU A 2 21.28 6.38 3.44
N LYS A 3 20.98 5.40 2.58
CA LYS A 3 20.19 5.62 1.36
C LYS A 3 18.72 5.32 1.63
N ILE A 4 17.83 6.06 0.96
CA ILE A 4 16.38 5.82 0.93
C ILE A 4 15.97 5.40 -0.48
N SER A 5 15.08 4.41 -0.56
CA SER A 5 14.45 3.99 -1.81
C SER A 5 13.08 4.64 -1.94
N MET A 6 12.86 5.40 -3.02
CA MET A 6 11.59 6.08 -3.32
C MET A 6 10.61 5.24 -4.12
N GLY A 7 11.09 4.22 -4.84
CA GLY A 7 10.27 3.41 -5.72
C GLY A 7 11.11 2.75 -6.82
N ARG A 8 10.49 1.87 -7.61
CA ARG A 8 11.13 1.23 -8.77
C ARG A 8 10.47 1.70 -10.06
N TYR A 9 11.31 2.12 -11.00
CA TYR A 9 10.90 2.24 -12.40
C TYR A 9 10.84 0.85 -13.04
N ILE A 10 9.75 0.55 -13.76
CA ILE A 10 9.55 -0.73 -14.44
C ILE A 10 9.58 -0.49 -15.95
N LYS A 11 10.74 -0.75 -16.58
CA LYS A 11 10.94 -0.48 -18.02
C LYS A 11 9.95 -1.24 -18.92
N ILE A 12 9.59 -2.47 -18.55
CA ILE A 12 8.73 -3.35 -19.35
C ILE A 12 7.24 -2.92 -19.26
N LYS A 13 6.84 -2.30 -18.15
CA LYS A 13 5.47 -1.82 -17.87
C LYS A 13 5.52 -0.51 -17.09
N PRO A 14 5.82 0.62 -17.76
CA PRO A 14 6.01 1.91 -17.11
C PRO A 14 4.79 2.35 -16.29
N GLU A 15 3.59 1.97 -16.71
CA GLU A 15 2.31 2.24 -16.04
C GLU A 15 2.17 1.57 -14.66
N ARG A 16 2.96 0.51 -14.39
CA ARG A 16 3.00 -0.16 -13.08
C ARG A 16 4.18 0.28 -12.21
N GLY A 17 5.12 1.03 -12.78
CA GLY A 17 6.29 1.54 -12.09
C GLY A 17 6.11 2.98 -11.62
N MET A 18 7.04 3.45 -10.81
CA MET A 18 7.09 4.86 -10.43
C MET A 18 7.56 5.70 -11.62
N THR A 19 6.81 6.75 -11.96
CA THR A 19 7.20 7.69 -13.02
C THR A 19 8.22 8.70 -12.51
N LEU A 20 8.92 9.38 -13.43
CA LEU A 20 9.87 10.43 -13.07
C LEU A 20 9.21 11.59 -12.31
N ASP A 21 7.99 11.97 -12.71
CA ASP A 21 7.24 13.04 -12.05
C ASP A 21 6.87 12.67 -10.61
N GLN A 22 6.41 11.43 -10.40
CA GLN A 22 6.15 10.90 -9.05
C GLN A 22 7.42 10.87 -8.20
N ALA A 23 8.54 10.40 -8.75
CA ALA A 23 9.82 10.37 -8.03
C ALA A 23 10.29 11.78 -7.64
N ARG A 24 10.09 12.78 -8.49
CA ARG A 24 10.43 14.18 -8.18
C ARG A 24 9.54 14.76 -7.09
N LYS A 25 8.24 14.46 -7.11
CA LYS A 25 7.30 14.88 -6.06
C LYS A 25 7.68 14.28 -4.70
N GLU A 26 7.95 12.98 -4.63
CA GLU A 26 8.41 12.32 -3.40
C GLU A 26 9.77 12.86 -2.93
N ALA A 27 10.71 13.11 -3.85
CA ALA A 27 11.97 13.74 -3.49
C ALA A 27 11.79 15.14 -2.88
N GLY A 28 10.84 15.93 -3.40
CA GLY A 28 10.47 17.23 -2.83
C GLY A 28 9.92 17.11 -1.41
N ARG A 29 9.06 16.12 -1.18
CA ARG A 29 8.52 15.82 0.16
C ARG A 29 9.62 15.46 1.16
N TYR A 30 10.55 14.60 0.77
CA TYR A 30 11.66 14.20 1.65
C TYR A 30 12.61 15.36 1.95
N ARG A 31 12.83 16.26 0.98
CA ARG A 31 13.58 17.51 1.22
C ARG A 31 12.88 18.39 2.24
N SER A 32 11.55 18.56 2.13
CA SER A 32 10.79 19.33 3.12
C SER A 32 10.92 18.75 4.54
N TRP A 33 10.95 17.43 4.69
CA TRP A 33 11.22 16.83 6.01
C TRP A 33 12.64 17.11 6.51
N LEU A 34 13.65 17.00 5.64
CA LEU A 34 15.03 17.31 6.00
C LEU A 34 15.21 18.79 6.39
N GLU A 35 14.57 19.71 5.68
CA GLU A 35 14.56 21.15 6.00
C GLU A 35 13.94 21.42 7.37
N ASN A 36 12.96 20.61 7.78
CA ASN A 36 12.32 20.67 9.09
C ASN A 36 13.04 19.84 10.17
N GLY A 37 14.25 19.33 9.90
CA GLY A 37 15.04 18.52 10.84
C GLY A 37 14.47 17.11 11.10
N LYS A 38 13.52 16.64 10.29
CA LYS A 38 12.91 15.32 10.40
C LYS A 38 13.66 14.30 9.54
N ASN A 39 13.80 13.08 10.03
CA ASN A 39 14.38 11.97 9.26
C ASN A 39 13.31 11.32 8.37
N PRO A 40 13.43 11.37 7.02
CA PRO A 40 12.44 10.80 6.11
C PRO A 40 12.17 9.31 6.32
N LYS A 41 13.16 8.51 6.77
CA LYS A 41 12.93 7.08 7.07
C LYS A 41 11.94 6.91 8.22
N VAL A 42 12.11 7.70 9.27
CA VAL A 42 11.27 7.62 10.48
C VAL A 42 9.85 8.07 10.15
N GLU A 43 9.71 9.19 9.43
CA GLU A 43 8.40 9.70 9.00
C GLU A 43 7.68 8.69 8.09
N LEU A 44 8.39 8.08 7.13
CA LEU A 44 7.80 7.02 6.29
C LEU A 44 7.34 5.81 7.10
N ASP A 45 8.10 5.39 8.11
CA ASP A 45 7.72 4.25 8.94
C ASP A 45 6.56 4.60 9.88
N ILE A 46 6.47 5.84 10.37
CA ILE A 46 5.29 6.35 11.09
C ILE A 46 4.07 6.32 10.17
N GLU A 47 4.20 6.80 8.93
CA GLU A 47 3.09 6.78 7.97
C GLU A 47 2.65 5.37 7.60
N LYS A 48 3.58 4.44 7.39
CA LYS A 48 3.25 3.03 7.17
C LYS A 48 2.51 2.43 8.35
N ARG A 49 2.96 2.70 9.58
CA ARG A 49 2.27 2.22 10.78
C ARG A 49 0.88 2.83 10.92
N ALA A 50 0.74 4.13 10.66
CA ALA A 50 -0.56 4.79 10.67
C ALA A 50 -1.50 4.22 9.60
N GLN A 51 -0.98 3.87 8.41
CA GLN A 51 -1.75 3.16 7.39
C GLN A 51 -2.12 1.75 7.82
N ASP A 52 -1.20 1.01 8.45
CA ASP A 52 -1.45 -0.34 8.93
C ASP A 52 -2.45 -0.37 10.09
N GLU A 53 -2.41 0.62 11.00
CA GLU A 53 -3.40 0.81 12.07
C GLU A 53 -4.77 1.28 11.55
N ALA A 54 -4.79 1.94 10.39
CA ALA A 54 -6.03 2.36 9.74
C ALA A 54 -6.67 1.25 8.91
N LYS A 55 -5.91 0.20 8.53
CA LYS A 55 -6.43 -0.89 7.71
C LYS A 55 -7.50 -1.66 8.46
N THR A 56 -8.60 -1.86 7.76
CA THR A 56 -9.67 -2.72 8.22
C THR A 56 -9.44 -4.16 7.75
N PHE A 57 -10.19 -5.10 8.31
CA PHE A 57 -10.21 -6.48 7.85
C PHE A 57 -10.62 -6.58 6.37
N ASP A 58 -11.48 -5.68 5.88
CA ASP A 58 -11.83 -5.55 4.46
C ASP A 58 -10.62 -5.14 3.61
N ASP A 59 -9.83 -4.16 4.05
CA ASP A 59 -8.59 -3.79 3.35
C ASP A 59 -7.60 -4.96 3.30
N ALA A 60 -7.48 -5.71 4.40
CA ALA A 60 -6.65 -6.90 4.47
C ALA A 60 -7.14 -7.98 3.49
N PHE A 61 -8.46 -8.23 3.44
CA PHE A 61 -9.07 -9.20 2.54
C PHE A 61 -8.91 -8.82 1.06
N ILE A 62 -9.12 -7.56 0.70
CA ILE A 62 -8.92 -7.06 -0.68
C ILE A 62 -7.47 -7.30 -1.11
N SER A 63 -6.50 -6.98 -0.25
CA SER A 63 -5.09 -7.22 -0.54
C SER A 63 -4.75 -8.71 -0.73
N PHE A 64 -5.45 -9.60 -0.02
CA PHE A 64 -5.32 -11.05 -0.16
C PHE A 64 -5.96 -11.53 -1.46
N ASP A 65 -7.16 -11.05 -1.78
CA ASP A 65 -7.89 -11.37 -3.01
C ASP A 65 -7.03 -11.05 -4.25
N GLU A 66 -6.53 -9.82 -4.33
CA GLU A 66 -5.68 -9.38 -5.45
C GLU A 66 -4.43 -10.25 -5.63
N LYS A 67 -3.83 -10.73 -4.54
CA LYS A 67 -2.61 -11.55 -4.60
C LYS A 67 -2.88 -13.01 -4.93
N ARG A 68 -4.01 -13.55 -4.45
CA ARG A 68 -4.29 -14.99 -4.40
C ARG A 68 -5.58 -15.37 -5.13
N LEU A 69 -6.74 -14.91 -4.68
CA LEU A 69 -8.03 -15.37 -5.20
C LEU A 69 -8.26 -14.91 -6.64
N SER A 70 -7.77 -13.72 -7.03
CA SER A 70 -7.81 -13.20 -8.40
C SER A 70 -7.14 -14.10 -9.44
N LYS A 71 -6.24 -15.00 -8.99
CA LYS A 71 -5.50 -15.94 -9.84
C LYS A 71 -6.09 -17.36 -9.79
N GLN A 72 -7.12 -17.60 -8.97
CA GLN A 72 -7.75 -18.90 -8.79
C GLN A 72 -9.07 -19.00 -9.55
N LEU A 73 -9.28 -20.14 -10.22
CA LEU A 73 -10.48 -20.40 -11.03
C LEU A 73 -11.79 -20.39 -10.24
N ARG A 74 -11.75 -20.55 -8.91
CA ARG A 74 -12.92 -20.58 -8.01
C ARG A 74 -12.91 -19.46 -6.97
N GLY A 75 -12.17 -18.38 -7.20
CA GLY A 75 -12.09 -17.25 -6.27
C GLY A 75 -13.45 -16.60 -5.97
N ASP A 76 -14.38 -16.66 -6.91
CA ASP A 76 -15.70 -16.02 -6.80
C ASP A 76 -16.58 -16.61 -5.69
N GLN A 77 -16.49 -17.91 -5.40
CA GLN A 77 -17.22 -18.51 -4.28
C GLN A 77 -16.70 -17.96 -2.94
N SER A 78 -15.38 -17.86 -2.77
CA SER A 78 -14.77 -17.29 -1.58
C SER A 78 -15.11 -15.81 -1.40
N ARG A 79 -15.13 -15.03 -2.50
CA ARG A 79 -15.59 -13.63 -2.48
C ARG A 79 -17.05 -13.50 -2.09
N THR A 80 -17.90 -14.40 -2.60
CA THR A 80 -19.34 -14.40 -2.29
C THR A 80 -19.59 -14.70 -0.82
N ILE A 81 -18.93 -15.73 -0.27
CA ILE A 81 -19.01 -16.07 1.16
C ILE A 81 -18.48 -14.91 2.01
N TYR A 82 -17.33 -14.33 1.63
CA TYR A 82 -16.78 -13.19 2.33
C TYR A 82 -17.75 -12.01 2.38
N ASN A 83 -18.27 -11.58 1.23
CA ASN A 83 -19.16 -10.42 1.13
C ASN A 83 -20.49 -10.62 1.86
N ARG A 84 -21.02 -11.85 1.87
CA ARG A 84 -22.31 -12.16 2.50
C ARG A 84 -22.18 -12.39 4.01
N ASP A 85 -21.17 -13.15 4.42
CA ASP A 85 -21.14 -13.74 5.78
C ASP A 85 -20.07 -13.11 6.67
N ILE A 86 -18.99 -12.55 6.10
CA ILE A 86 -17.82 -12.09 6.88
C ILE A 86 -17.72 -10.57 6.89
N LYS A 87 -17.80 -9.92 5.73
CA LYS A 87 -17.69 -8.46 5.59
C LYS A 87 -18.69 -7.70 6.47
N PRO A 88 -19.98 -8.08 6.59
CA PRO A 88 -20.92 -7.36 7.44
C PRO A 88 -20.57 -7.43 8.94
N ILE A 89 -19.84 -8.48 9.37
CA ILE A 89 -19.55 -8.75 10.78
C ILE A 89 -18.16 -8.21 11.16
N LEU A 90 -17.15 -8.48 10.32
CA LEU A 90 -15.74 -8.22 10.62
C LEU A 90 -15.11 -7.18 9.69
N GLY A 91 -15.74 -6.84 8.56
CA GLY A 91 -15.12 -6.03 7.51
C GLY A 91 -14.60 -4.67 7.98
N ASN A 92 -15.32 -4.02 8.90
CA ASN A 92 -14.95 -2.70 9.42
C ASN A 92 -14.05 -2.74 10.67
N ILE A 93 -13.70 -3.93 11.16
CA ILE A 93 -12.81 -4.08 12.32
C ILE A 93 -11.39 -3.73 11.88
N LYS A 94 -10.68 -2.95 12.70
CA LYS A 94 -9.27 -2.61 12.53
C LYS A 94 -8.38 -3.61 13.25
#